data_AF-A0AAN2FHH2-F1
#
_entry.id   AF-A0AAN2FHH2-F1
#
_cell.length_a   1.000
_cell.length_b   1.000
_cell.length_c   1.000
_cell.angle_alpha   90.00
_cell.angle_beta   90.00
_cell.angle_gamma   90.00
#
_symmetry.space_group_name_H-M   'P 1'
#
loop_
_entity.id
_entity.type
_entity.pdbx_description
1 polymer ?
#
loop_
_entity_poly.entity_id
_entity_poly.type
_entity_poly.pdbx_seq_one_letter_code
_entity_poly.pdbx_strand_id
1 'polypeptide(L)'
;MSNGRDLTYLPAGYSSPATAALPVAIDYPAALALRQMAAQHDEYPQYLLAPEVSALLHYVPDLHRKMLFTTLWNTGARINEALALARGDFSLAPPYPYVQLATLKQRGEKAARGPGRAPAGIVPHRLVPLSDPQYVAQLEMMVATLKIPLERRNPETGRIEKVRLWTVTDRTVRTWLNEAVAAAADDGVTFSVPVTPHTFRHSYAMHMLYAGIPLKALQSLMGHKSMKSTEVYTKVFALDVAARHRVQFHMPGTEAVAMLKNNI
;
A
#
# COMPACT_ATOMS: atom_id res chain seq x y z
N MET A 1 35.21 -54.86 0.83
CA MET A 1 35.97 -54.12 1.85
C MET A 1 36.69 -52.98 1.15
N SER A 2 36.36 -51.75 1.55
CA SER A 2 37.14 -50.50 1.55
C SER A 2 37.81 -49.89 0.31
N ASN A 3 37.69 -48.56 0.30
CA ASN A 3 38.49 -47.48 -0.31
C ASN A 3 38.12 -47.07 -1.74
N GLY A 4 37.84 -45.81 -2.05
CA GLY A 4 37.96 -44.56 -1.30
C GLY A 4 38.08 -43.45 -2.34
N ARG A 5 37.09 -42.57 -2.44
CA ARG A 5 37.17 -41.33 -3.21
C ARG A 5 36.97 -40.19 -2.23
N ASP A 6 38.09 -39.64 -1.77
CA ASP A 6 38.16 -38.35 -1.11
C ASP A 6 37.71 -37.26 -2.08
N LEU A 7 36.50 -36.74 -1.88
CA LEU A 7 36.14 -35.41 -2.35
C LEU A 7 36.34 -34.48 -1.16
N THR A 8 37.45 -33.77 -1.20
CA THR A 8 37.81 -32.66 -0.32
C THR A 8 36.66 -31.68 -0.21
N TYR A 9 36.04 -31.65 0.97
CA TYR A 9 35.05 -30.66 1.38
C TYR A 9 35.77 -29.35 1.69
N LEU A 10 35.59 -28.34 0.83
CA LEU A 10 35.90 -26.95 1.18
C LEU A 10 34.60 -26.27 1.65
N PRO A 11 34.52 -25.80 2.91
CA PRO A 11 33.46 -24.91 3.34
C PRO A 11 33.80 -23.45 3.04
N ALA A 12 32.77 -22.61 3.08
CA ALA A 12 32.75 -21.14 2.99
C ALA A 12 32.58 -20.58 1.57
N GLY A 13 31.71 -19.60 1.32
CA GLY A 13 30.97 -18.75 2.25
C GLY A 13 29.50 -18.65 1.85
N TYR A 14 28.62 -18.78 2.84
CA TYR A 14 27.35 -18.08 2.79
C TYR A 14 27.69 -16.60 2.68
N SER A 15 27.58 -16.04 1.49
CA SER A 15 27.45 -14.61 1.30
C SER A 15 26.33 -14.16 2.23
N SER A 16 26.66 -13.38 3.25
CA SER A 16 25.68 -12.73 4.11
C SER A 16 24.56 -12.19 3.24
N PRO A 17 23.27 -12.42 3.58
CA PRO A 17 22.21 -11.73 2.87
C PRO A 17 22.52 -10.25 3.01
N ALA A 18 22.69 -9.59 1.86
CA ALA A 18 22.88 -8.17 1.77
C ALA A 18 21.88 -7.53 2.73
N THR A 19 22.42 -6.75 3.67
CA THR A 19 21.71 -5.86 4.59
C THR A 19 20.30 -5.58 4.10
N ALA A 20 19.29 -6.15 4.77
CA ALA A 20 17.91 -5.77 4.58
C ALA A 20 17.87 -4.24 4.66
N ALA A 21 17.70 -3.57 3.52
CA ALA A 21 17.65 -2.13 3.49
C ALA A 21 16.50 -1.74 4.41
N LEU A 22 16.85 -1.08 5.51
CA LEU A 22 15.91 -0.41 6.40
C LEU A 22 14.91 0.37 5.52
N PRO A 23 13.63 0.50 5.94
CA PRO A 23 12.65 1.19 5.12
C PRO A 23 13.21 2.54 4.68
N VAL A 24 13.10 2.86 3.39
CA VAL A 24 13.50 4.16 2.85
C VAL A 24 12.88 5.23 3.74
N ALA A 25 13.72 5.94 4.49
CA ALA A 25 13.24 6.88 5.49
C ALA A 25 12.57 8.06 4.77
N ILE A 26 11.25 8.18 4.92
CA ILE A 26 10.49 9.28 4.33
C ILE A 26 10.74 10.53 5.17
N ASP A 27 11.28 11.58 4.55
CA ASP A 27 11.37 12.92 5.13
C ASP A 27 9.97 13.53 5.20
N TYR A 28 9.31 13.40 6.36
CA TYR A 28 7.96 13.91 6.60
C TYR A 28 7.86 15.44 6.56
N PRO A 29 8.81 16.23 7.13
CA PRO A 29 8.83 17.68 6.92
C PRO A 29 8.81 18.07 5.44
N ALA A 30 9.66 17.46 4.60
CA ALA A 30 9.66 17.71 3.16
C ALA A 30 8.33 17.28 2.51
N ALA A 31 7.83 16.09 2.84
CA ALA A 31 6.57 15.57 2.30
C ALA A 31 5.35 16.43 2.69
N LEU A 32 5.37 17.04 3.88
CA LEU A 32 4.34 17.98 4.35
C LEU A 32 4.39 19.29 3.57
N ALA A 33 5.58 19.87 3.38
CA ALA A 33 5.75 21.08 2.60
C ALA A 33 5.26 20.90 1.15
N LEU A 34 5.62 19.78 0.52
CA LEU A 34 5.17 19.44 -0.83
C LEU A 34 3.65 19.26 -0.91
N ARG A 35 3.05 18.64 0.11
CA ARG A 35 1.59 18.55 0.20
C ARG A 35 0.96 19.93 0.29
N GLN A 36 1.50 20.83 1.09
CA GLN A 36 0.98 22.20 1.24
C GLN A 36 1.07 22.98 -0.08
N MET A 37 2.14 22.79 -0.85
CA MET A 37 2.24 23.33 -2.21
C MET A 37 1.19 22.71 -3.13
N ALA A 38 1.01 21.39 -3.06
CA ALA A 38 0.02 20.68 -3.89
C ALA A 38 -1.44 21.03 -3.51
N ALA A 39 -1.72 21.35 -2.25
CA ALA A 39 -3.04 21.72 -1.78
C ALA A 39 -3.59 23.01 -2.41
N GLN A 40 -2.74 23.81 -3.07
CA GLN A 40 -3.14 25.00 -3.82
C GLN A 40 -3.77 24.66 -5.20
N HIS A 41 -3.73 23.39 -5.60
CA HIS A 41 -4.28 22.93 -6.88
C HIS A 41 -5.30 21.81 -6.65
N ASP A 42 -6.53 22.06 -7.05
CA ASP A 42 -7.64 21.09 -6.92
C ASP A 42 -7.42 19.79 -7.71
N GLU A 43 -6.55 19.82 -8.72
CA GLU A 43 -6.21 18.65 -9.53
C GLU A 43 -5.34 17.63 -8.79
N TYR A 44 -4.67 18.03 -7.71
CA TYR A 44 -3.76 17.16 -6.99
C TYR A 44 -4.46 16.28 -5.95
N PRO A 45 -3.95 15.05 -5.76
CA PRO A 45 -4.56 14.13 -4.82
C PRO A 45 -4.48 14.69 -3.40
N GLN A 46 -5.59 14.63 -2.68
CA GLN A 46 -5.60 14.83 -1.24
C GLN A 46 -5.17 13.54 -0.55
N TYR A 47 -4.11 13.60 0.27
CA TYR A 47 -3.54 12.44 0.95
C TYR A 47 -3.06 12.76 2.36
N LEU A 48 -3.04 11.71 3.18
CA LEU A 48 -2.49 11.71 4.54
C LEU A 48 -1.06 11.16 4.54
N LEU A 49 -0.23 11.70 5.42
CA LEU A 49 1.08 11.17 5.78
C LEU A 49 0.96 10.06 6.84
N ALA A 50 1.94 9.16 6.92
CA ALA A 50 1.89 8.05 7.87
C ALA A 50 1.63 8.49 9.34
N PRO A 51 2.20 9.60 9.86
CA PRO A 51 1.85 10.09 11.20
C PRO A 51 0.36 10.45 11.34
N GLU A 52 -0.24 11.07 10.32
CA GLU A 52 -1.67 11.40 10.33
C GLU A 52 -2.53 10.14 10.24
N VAL A 53 -2.12 9.15 9.45
CA VAL A 53 -2.82 7.85 9.40
C VAL A 53 -2.74 7.15 10.76
N SER A 54 -1.57 7.12 11.38
CA SER A 54 -1.39 6.53 12.72
C SER A 54 -2.23 7.25 13.78
N ALA A 55 -2.26 8.59 13.76
CA ALA A 55 -3.11 9.38 14.64
C ALA A 55 -4.60 9.07 14.41
N LEU A 56 -5.06 9.06 13.16
CA LEU A 56 -6.44 8.68 12.83
C LEU A 56 -6.79 7.28 13.34
N LEU A 57 -5.91 6.30 13.12
CA LEU A 57 -6.13 4.92 13.57
C LEU A 57 -6.14 4.83 15.11
N HIS A 58 -5.42 5.68 15.84
CA HIS A 58 -5.49 5.74 17.29
C HIS A 58 -6.92 5.97 17.80
N TYR A 59 -7.67 6.87 17.14
CA TYR A 59 -9.05 7.22 17.47
C TYR A 59 -10.11 6.22 16.98
N VAL A 60 -9.70 5.12 16.32
CA VAL A 60 -10.63 4.07 15.90
C VAL A 60 -10.80 3.06 17.05
N PRO A 61 -12.02 2.91 17.62
CA PRO A 61 -12.21 2.29 18.93
C PRO A 61 -12.05 0.78 18.96
N ASP A 62 -12.34 0.08 17.86
CA ASP A 62 -12.27 -1.38 17.81
C ASP A 62 -11.31 -1.90 16.72
N LEU A 63 -10.76 -3.09 16.98
CA LEU A 63 -9.81 -3.75 16.11
C LEU A 63 -10.41 -4.04 14.73
N HIS A 64 -11.69 -4.40 14.63
CA HIS A 64 -12.30 -4.79 13.37
C HIS A 64 -12.41 -3.61 12.39
N ARG A 65 -12.85 -2.44 12.88
CA ARG A 65 -12.85 -1.17 12.15
C ARG A 65 -11.44 -0.72 11.81
N LYS A 66 -10.53 -0.76 12.79
CA LYS A 66 -9.12 -0.38 12.62
C LYS A 66 -8.45 -1.21 11.52
N MET A 67 -8.71 -2.51 11.48
CA MET A 67 -8.14 -3.39 10.46
C MET A 67 -8.68 -3.10 9.06
N LEU A 68 -9.91 -2.60 8.91
CA LEU A 68 -10.42 -2.15 7.60
C LEU A 68 -9.59 -0.97 7.06
N PHE A 69 -9.40 0.06 7.88
CA PHE A 69 -8.63 1.24 7.51
C PHE A 69 -7.15 0.94 7.32
N THR A 70 -6.58 0.10 8.18
CA THR A 70 -5.19 -0.36 8.07
C THR A 70 -4.99 -1.19 6.80
N THR A 71 -6.01 -1.95 6.38
CA THR A 71 -5.98 -2.67 5.08
C THR A 71 -6.03 -1.70 3.89
N LEU A 72 -6.87 -0.67 3.93
CA LEU A 72 -6.87 0.37 2.89
C LEU A 72 -5.50 1.06 2.79
N TRP A 73 -4.92 1.41 3.94
CA TRP A 73 -3.60 2.03 4.06
C TRP A 73 -2.48 1.15 3.50
N ASN A 74 -2.45 -0.15 3.83
CA ASN A 74 -1.37 -1.04 3.43
C ASN A 74 -1.49 -1.58 2.01
N THR A 75 -2.62 -1.40 1.34
CA THR A 75 -2.88 -2.02 0.02
C THR A 75 -3.28 -1.05 -1.08
N GLY A 76 -3.69 0.17 -0.70
CA GLY A 76 -4.31 1.12 -1.62
C GLY A 76 -5.59 0.61 -2.27
N ALA A 77 -6.27 -0.39 -1.69
CA ALA A 77 -7.51 -0.94 -2.24
C ALA A 77 -8.61 0.13 -2.35
N ARG A 78 -9.47 0.03 -3.37
CA ARG A 78 -10.73 0.79 -3.38
C ARG A 78 -11.64 0.23 -2.27
N ILE A 79 -12.53 1.06 -1.73
CA ILE A 79 -13.43 0.62 -0.65
C ILE A 79 -14.24 -0.63 -1.02
N ASN A 80 -14.78 -0.70 -2.23
CA ASN A 80 -15.52 -1.87 -2.71
C ASN A 80 -14.65 -3.11 -2.90
N GLU A 81 -13.35 -2.95 -3.17
CA GLU A 81 -12.41 -4.07 -3.23
C GLU A 81 -12.12 -4.58 -1.82
N ALA A 82 -11.90 -3.66 -0.86
CA ALA A 82 -11.64 -3.99 0.54
C ALA A 82 -12.84 -4.67 1.22
N LEU A 83 -14.06 -4.15 1.02
CA LEU A 83 -15.29 -4.76 1.54
C LEU A 83 -15.60 -6.13 0.92
N ALA A 84 -15.01 -6.45 -0.24
CA ALA A 84 -15.16 -7.75 -0.88
C ALA A 84 -14.08 -8.77 -0.45
N LEU A 85 -13.11 -8.37 0.38
CA LEU A 85 -12.04 -9.25 0.83
C LEU A 85 -12.57 -10.31 1.80
N ALA A 86 -12.16 -11.55 1.52
CA ALA A 86 -12.36 -12.69 2.40
C ALA A 86 -11.03 -13.15 3.00
N ARG A 87 -11.07 -13.95 4.07
CA ARG A 87 -9.86 -14.54 4.68
C ARG A 87 -8.99 -15.27 3.65
N GLY A 88 -9.61 -16.03 2.75
CA GLY A 88 -8.90 -16.77 1.70
C GLY A 88 -8.36 -15.92 0.54
N ASP A 89 -8.47 -14.59 0.60
CA ASP A 89 -7.81 -13.68 -0.35
C ASP A 89 -6.42 -13.23 0.17
N PHE A 90 -6.05 -13.58 1.40
CA PHE A 90 -4.77 -13.27 2.03
C PHE A 90 -3.85 -14.49 2.11
N SER A 91 -2.57 -14.29 1.78
CA SER A 91 -1.48 -15.21 2.07
C SER A 91 -0.53 -14.52 3.04
N LEU A 92 -0.55 -14.92 4.31
CA LEU A 92 0.18 -14.23 5.39
C LEU A 92 1.50 -14.92 5.74
N ALA A 93 1.76 -16.10 5.15
CA ALA A 93 2.98 -16.85 5.39
C ALA A 93 4.23 -16.12 4.84
N PRO A 94 5.36 -16.14 5.56
CA PRO A 94 6.66 -15.69 5.05
C PRO A 94 7.10 -16.50 3.80
N PRO A 95 8.02 -15.98 2.96
CA PRO A 95 8.76 -14.72 3.12
C PRO A 95 8.06 -13.48 2.55
N TYR A 96 7.02 -13.66 1.74
CA TYR A 96 6.31 -12.54 1.08
C TYR A 96 4.80 -12.64 1.31
N PRO A 97 4.30 -12.08 2.42
CA PRO A 97 2.87 -11.92 2.63
C PRO A 97 2.24 -11.05 1.53
N TYR A 98 1.06 -11.41 1.04
CA TYR A 98 0.34 -10.64 0.02
C TYR A 98 -1.18 -10.80 0.13
N VAL A 99 -1.90 -9.87 -0.49
CA VAL A 99 -3.35 -9.94 -0.68
C VAL A 99 -3.72 -9.93 -2.16
N GLN A 100 -4.75 -10.69 -2.53
CA GLN A 100 -5.30 -10.72 -3.88
C GLN A 100 -6.50 -9.77 -3.98
N LEU A 101 -6.35 -8.68 -4.73
CA LEU A 101 -7.41 -7.70 -4.96
C LEU A 101 -8.12 -7.93 -6.29
N ALA A 102 -9.45 -7.93 -6.23
CA ALA A 102 -10.31 -8.11 -7.39
C ALA A 102 -11.45 -7.09 -7.37
N THR A 103 -11.67 -6.42 -8.50
CA THR A 103 -12.81 -5.51 -8.68
C THR A 103 -14.13 -6.27 -8.68
N LEU A 104 -15.23 -5.58 -8.37
CA LEU A 104 -16.59 -6.16 -8.45
C LEU A 104 -16.88 -6.74 -9.84
N LYS A 105 -16.46 -6.05 -10.92
CA LYS A 105 -16.57 -6.54 -12.30
C LYS A 105 -15.82 -7.86 -12.50
N GLN A 106 -14.57 -7.95 -12.07
CA GLN A 106 -13.77 -9.18 -12.18
C GLN A 106 -14.36 -10.33 -11.34
N ARG A 107 -14.95 -10.01 -10.17
CA ARG A 107 -15.62 -11.02 -9.33
C ARG A 107 -16.91 -11.51 -9.97
N GLY A 108 -17.73 -10.63 -10.54
CA GLY A 108 -18.95 -11.00 -11.28
C GLY A 108 -18.64 -11.85 -12.51
N GLU A 109 -17.63 -11.45 -13.30
CA GLU A 109 -17.16 -12.24 -14.44
C GLU A 109 -16.64 -13.62 -14.02
N LYS A 110 -15.98 -13.74 -12.87
CA LYS A 110 -15.53 -15.04 -12.33
C LYS A 110 -16.69 -15.88 -11.80
N ALA A 111 -17.65 -15.29 -11.10
CA ALA A 111 -18.80 -16.00 -10.55
C ALA A 111 -19.77 -16.51 -11.63
N ALA A 112 -19.86 -15.80 -12.75
CA ALA A 112 -20.62 -16.24 -13.92
C ALA A 112 -19.93 -17.37 -14.71
N ARG A 113 -18.65 -17.67 -14.44
CA ARG A 113 -17.90 -18.74 -15.11
C ARG A 113 -18.03 -20.05 -14.35
N GLY A 114 -18.22 -21.14 -15.08
CA GLY A 114 -18.04 -22.50 -14.57
C GLY A 114 -16.57 -22.82 -14.29
N PRO A 115 -16.27 -23.97 -13.66
CA PRO A 115 -14.90 -24.41 -13.41
C PRO A 115 -14.13 -24.60 -14.73
N GLY A 116 -12.97 -23.95 -14.88
CA GLY A 116 -12.15 -24.04 -16.09
C GLY A 116 -11.03 -23.00 -16.17
N ARG A 117 -10.11 -23.18 -17.13
CA ARG A 117 -9.01 -22.24 -17.40
C ARG A 117 -9.58 -20.92 -17.91
N ALA A 118 -9.11 -19.82 -17.32
CA ALA A 118 -9.46 -18.47 -17.75
C ALA A 118 -9.11 -18.27 -19.25
N PRO A 119 -10.04 -17.81 -20.10
CA PRO A 119 -9.74 -17.49 -21.50
C PRO A 119 -8.64 -16.41 -21.62
N ALA A 120 -7.94 -16.43 -22.75
CA ALA A 120 -6.89 -15.46 -23.06
C ALA A 120 -7.45 -14.02 -23.03
N GLY A 121 -6.74 -13.10 -22.36
CA GLY A 121 -7.12 -11.68 -22.25
C GLY A 121 -7.77 -11.27 -20.92
N ILE A 122 -7.96 -12.18 -19.96
CA ILE A 122 -8.42 -11.81 -18.61
C ILE A 122 -7.30 -11.12 -17.85
N VAL A 123 -7.58 -9.92 -17.34
CA VAL A 123 -6.68 -9.23 -16.41
C VAL A 123 -6.67 -10.01 -15.09
N PRO A 124 -5.54 -10.63 -14.71
CA PRO A 124 -5.45 -11.37 -13.46
C PRO A 124 -5.76 -10.47 -12.27
N HIS A 125 -6.24 -11.07 -11.18
CA HIS A 125 -6.36 -10.36 -9.92
C HIS A 125 -4.99 -9.81 -9.54
N ARG A 126 -4.92 -8.54 -9.14
CA ARG A 126 -3.63 -7.95 -8.78
C ARG A 126 -3.22 -8.43 -7.40
N LEU A 127 -1.94 -8.77 -7.26
CA LEU A 127 -1.33 -9.14 -6.00
C LEU A 127 -0.67 -7.90 -5.42
N VAL A 128 -0.96 -7.61 -4.16
CA VAL A 128 -0.34 -6.51 -3.43
C VAL A 128 0.46 -7.10 -2.28
N PRO A 129 1.80 -6.96 -2.28
CA PRO A 129 2.64 -7.37 -1.15
C PRO A 129 2.25 -6.60 0.11
N LEU A 130 2.25 -7.29 1.25
CA LEU A 130 2.00 -6.69 2.56
C LEU A 130 3.34 -6.49 3.26
N SER A 131 3.90 -5.29 3.09
CA SER A 131 5.26 -4.97 3.53
C SER A 131 5.40 -4.68 5.02
N ASP A 132 4.30 -4.34 5.71
CA ASP A 132 4.29 -4.02 7.14
C ASP A 132 4.06 -5.28 8.00
N PRO A 133 5.06 -5.78 8.75
CA PRO A 133 4.91 -6.96 9.58
C PRO A 133 3.91 -6.78 10.73
N GLN A 134 3.76 -5.55 11.25
CA GLN A 134 2.81 -5.28 12.33
C GLN A 134 1.38 -5.41 11.84
N TYR A 135 1.08 -4.91 10.63
CA TYR A 135 -0.21 -5.11 9.99
C TYR A 135 -0.52 -6.60 9.78
N VAL A 136 0.44 -7.38 9.26
CA VAL A 136 0.27 -8.82 9.04
C VAL A 136 -0.06 -9.52 10.36
N ALA A 137 0.70 -9.27 11.42
CA ALA A 137 0.46 -9.86 12.75
C ALA A 137 -0.91 -9.47 13.32
N GLN A 138 -1.32 -8.20 13.20
CA GLN A 138 -2.64 -7.75 13.69
C GLN A 138 -3.79 -8.37 12.89
N LEU A 139 -3.61 -8.58 11.58
CA LEU A 139 -4.60 -9.25 10.75
C LEU A 139 -4.76 -10.72 11.12
N GLU A 140 -3.66 -11.43 11.34
CA GLU A 140 -3.67 -12.81 11.85
C GLU A 140 -4.38 -12.91 13.20
N MET A 141 -4.04 -12.00 14.12
CA MET A 141 -4.68 -11.90 15.44
C MET A 141 -6.18 -11.66 15.33
N MET A 142 -6.61 -10.70 14.50
CA MET A 142 -8.04 -10.41 14.30
C MET A 142 -8.78 -11.64 13.78
N VAL A 143 -8.24 -12.31 12.77
CA VAL A 143 -8.86 -13.50 12.16
C VAL A 143 -8.96 -14.65 13.16
N ALA A 144 -7.93 -14.86 13.98
CA ALA A 144 -7.91 -15.87 15.03
C ALA A 144 -8.93 -15.56 16.14
N THR A 145 -8.93 -14.33 16.66
CA THR A 145 -9.81 -13.88 17.75
C THR A 145 -11.28 -13.91 17.36
N LEU A 146 -11.61 -13.42 16.17
CA LEU A 146 -12.99 -13.40 15.67
C LEU A 146 -13.44 -14.76 15.10
N LYS A 147 -12.58 -15.78 15.13
CA LYS A 147 -12.82 -17.14 14.63
C LYS A 147 -13.43 -17.15 13.22
N ILE A 148 -12.94 -16.27 12.35
CA ILE A 148 -13.51 -16.09 11.01
C ILE A 148 -13.19 -17.34 10.17
N PRO A 149 -14.20 -18.13 9.75
CA PRO A 149 -13.94 -19.31 8.94
C PRO A 149 -13.53 -18.90 7.52
N LEU A 150 -12.83 -19.80 6.81
CA LEU A 150 -12.45 -19.55 5.41
C LEU A 150 -13.68 -19.48 4.51
N GLU A 151 -14.61 -20.41 4.72
CA GLU A 151 -15.80 -20.59 3.94
C GLU A 151 -16.99 -20.92 4.84
N ARG A 152 -18.18 -20.54 4.41
CA ARG A 152 -19.43 -20.85 5.08
C ARG A 152 -20.41 -21.42 4.06
N ARG A 153 -21.12 -22.47 4.45
CA ARG A 153 -22.25 -22.97 3.66
C ARG A 153 -23.43 -22.02 3.81
N ASN A 154 -23.90 -21.47 2.70
CA ASN A 154 -25.10 -20.66 2.65
C ASN A 154 -26.33 -21.56 2.86
N PRO A 155 -27.16 -21.31 3.89
CA PRO A 155 -28.33 -22.14 4.17
C PRO A 155 -29.39 -22.12 3.05
N GLU A 156 -29.54 -20.99 2.36
CA GLU A 156 -30.57 -20.79 1.34
C GLU A 156 -30.16 -21.37 -0.01
N THR A 157 -28.89 -21.19 -0.41
CA THR A 157 -28.40 -21.66 -1.72
C THR A 157 -27.70 -23.01 -1.65
N GLY A 158 -27.39 -23.50 -0.45
CA GLY A 158 -26.61 -24.72 -0.21
C GLY A 158 -25.14 -24.64 -0.64
N ARG A 159 -24.71 -23.53 -1.25
CA ARG A 159 -23.37 -23.33 -1.81
C ARG A 159 -22.36 -22.96 -0.73
N ILE A 160 -21.11 -23.31 -0.98
CA ILE A 160 -19.97 -22.89 -0.16
C ILE A 160 -19.52 -21.51 -0.63
N GLU A 161 -19.54 -20.53 0.27
CA GLU A 161 -19.18 -19.14 -0.02
C GLU A 161 -18.02 -18.68 0.86
N LYS A 162 -17.11 -17.87 0.29
CA LYS A 162 -16.04 -17.23 1.05
C LYS A 162 -16.62 -16.23 2.05
N VAL A 163 -16.17 -16.29 3.30
CA VAL A 163 -16.62 -15.35 4.34
C VAL A 163 -15.85 -14.04 4.24
N ARG A 164 -16.57 -12.94 4.01
CA ARG A 164 -15.99 -11.59 3.97
C ARG A 164 -15.49 -11.21 5.37
N LEU A 165 -14.35 -10.53 5.42
CA LEU A 165 -13.82 -10.01 6.68
C LEU A 165 -14.69 -8.88 7.23
N TRP A 166 -15.29 -8.07 6.34
CA TRP A 166 -16.17 -6.96 6.70
C TRP A 166 -17.50 -7.08 5.97
N THR A 167 -18.60 -7.11 6.72
CA THR A 167 -19.98 -7.18 6.20
C THR A 167 -20.72 -5.88 6.48
N VAL A 168 -20.11 -4.76 6.06
CA VAL A 168 -20.66 -3.41 6.23
C VAL A 168 -20.74 -2.68 4.89
N THR A 169 -21.48 -1.57 4.87
CA THR A 169 -21.66 -0.74 3.67
C THR A 169 -20.60 0.37 3.60
N ASP A 170 -20.34 0.92 2.40
CA ASP A 170 -19.49 2.12 2.26
C ASP A 170 -19.98 3.29 3.13
N ARG A 171 -21.31 3.46 3.23
CA ARG A 171 -21.90 4.47 4.12
C ARG A 171 -21.47 4.28 5.57
N THR A 172 -21.55 3.05 6.08
CA THR A 172 -21.13 2.71 7.44
C THR A 172 -19.64 2.99 7.65
N VAL A 173 -18.80 2.65 6.67
CA VAL A 173 -17.35 2.92 6.74
C VAL A 173 -17.07 4.42 6.80
N ARG A 174 -17.78 5.24 6.02
CA ARG A 174 -17.68 6.70 6.08
C ARG A 174 -18.13 7.25 7.42
N THR A 175 -19.21 6.71 7.99
CA THR A 175 -19.66 7.06 9.34
C THR A 175 -18.57 6.78 10.37
N TRP A 176 -17.94 5.60 10.34
CA TRP A 176 -16.83 5.27 11.25
C TRP A 176 -15.62 6.18 11.09
N LEU A 177 -15.30 6.62 9.87
CA LEU A 177 -14.23 7.61 9.66
C LEU A 177 -14.59 8.96 10.26
N ASN A 178 -15.82 9.43 10.04
CA ASN A 178 -16.28 10.69 10.60
C ASN A 178 -16.29 10.66 12.14
N GLU A 179 -16.69 9.55 12.75
CA GLU A 179 -16.61 9.33 14.19
C GLU A 179 -15.16 9.45 14.70
N ALA A 180 -14.20 8.79 14.03
CA ALA A 180 -12.79 8.86 14.40
C ALA A 180 -12.20 10.27 14.23
N VAL A 181 -12.59 10.99 13.16
CA VAL A 181 -12.16 12.39 12.93
C VAL A 181 -12.77 13.33 13.98
N ALA A 182 -14.02 13.12 14.36
CA ALA A 182 -14.66 13.91 15.42
C ALA A 182 -13.98 13.68 16.78
N ALA A 183 -13.72 12.41 17.13
CA ALA A 183 -13.00 12.08 18.37
C ALA A 183 -11.58 12.67 18.40
N ALA A 184 -10.88 12.69 17.26
CA ALA A 184 -9.59 13.35 17.14
C ALA A 184 -9.72 14.88 17.34
N ALA A 185 -10.75 15.50 16.79
CA ALA A 185 -11.01 16.93 16.93
C ALA A 185 -11.34 17.34 18.37
N ASP A 186 -12.06 16.51 19.12
CA ASP A 186 -12.36 16.71 20.55
C ASP A 186 -11.06 16.78 21.39
N ASP A 187 -10.00 16.09 20.95
CA ASP A 187 -8.66 16.10 21.54
C ASP A 187 -7.72 17.17 20.94
N GLY A 188 -8.24 18.02 20.03
CA GLY A 188 -7.47 19.08 19.37
C GLY A 188 -6.59 18.60 18.19
N VAL A 189 -6.73 17.35 17.76
CA VAL A 189 -6.04 16.80 16.59
C VAL A 189 -6.85 17.09 15.33
N THR A 190 -6.25 17.77 14.36
CA THR A 190 -6.90 18.13 13.09
C THR A 190 -6.16 17.59 11.88
N PHE A 191 -6.90 17.30 10.81
CA PHE A 191 -6.37 16.78 9.56
C PHE A 191 -6.48 17.87 8.47
N SER A 192 -5.39 18.12 7.76
CA SER A 192 -5.35 19.18 6.73
C SER A 192 -6.12 18.83 5.44
N VAL A 193 -6.58 17.59 5.31
CA VAL A 193 -7.35 17.13 4.15
C VAL A 193 -8.58 16.32 4.60
N PRO A 194 -9.68 16.33 3.82
CA PRO A 194 -10.81 15.44 4.03
C PRO A 194 -10.38 13.96 4.11
N VAL A 195 -10.78 13.31 5.20
CA VAL A 195 -10.51 11.89 5.42
C VAL A 195 -11.65 11.06 4.85
N THR A 196 -11.37 10.38 3.73
CA THR A 196 -12.33 9.48 3.07
C THR A 196 -11.66 8.14 2.75
N PRO A 197 -12.41 7.07 2.41
CA PRO A 197 -11.80 5.82 1.97
C PRO A 197 -10.88 6.00 0.75
N HIS A 198 -11.15 6.98 -0.12
CA HIS A 198 -10.30 7.27 -1.27
C HIS A 198 -9.00 7.99 -0.89
N THR A 199 -9.01 8.78 0.18
CA THR A 199 -7.83 9.45 0.74
C THR A 199 -6.75 8.41 1.08
N PHE A 200 -7.10 7.28 1.72
CA PHE A 200 -6.15 6.19 2.00
C PHE A 200 -5.45 5.64 0.76
N ARG A 201 -6.18 5.54 -0.36
CA ARG A 201 -5.61 5.08 -1.64
C ARG A 201 -4.60 6.08 -2.20
N HIS A 202 -4.89 7.38 -2.10
CA HIS A 202 -3.92 8.42 -2.46
C HIS A 202 -2.72 8.41 -1.52
N SER A 203 -2.93 8.24 -0.22
CA SER A 203 -1.87 8.13 0.78
C SER A 203 -0.94 6.96 0.47
N TYR A 204 -1.48 5.77 0.20
CA TYR A 204 -0.69 4.60 -0.20
C TYR A 204 0.16 4.90 -1.43
N ALA A 205 -0.44 5.47 -2.48
CA ALA A 205 0.25 5.78 -3.72
C ALA A 205 1.41 6.76 -3.51
N MET A 206 1.20 7.83 -2.74
CA MET A 206 2.24 8.81 -2.44
C MET A 206 3.36 8.22 -1.59
N HIS A 207 3.06 7.36 -0.61
CA HIS A 207 4.12 6.71 0.20
C HIS A 207 4.95 5.73 -0.61
N MET A 208 4.34 5.00 -1.55
CA MET A 208 5.08 4.16 -2.49
C MET A 208 6.04 5.00 -3.34
N LEU A 209 5.60 6.16 -3.83
CA LEU A 209 6.48 7.08 -4.58
C LEU A 209 7.59 7.66 -3.71
N TYR A 210 7.30 8.10 -2.50
CA TYR A 210 8.32 8.58 -1.55
C TYR A 210 9.32 7.50 -1.15
N ALA A 211 8.90 6.23 -1.14
CA ALA A 211 9.79 5.09 -0.95
C ALA A 211 10.59 4.71 -2.22
N GLY A 212 10.46 5.48 -3.31
CA GLY A 212 11.20 5.26 -4.56
C GLY A 212 10.60 4.19 -5.48
N ILE A 213 9.37 3.73 -5.23
CA ILE A 213 8.73 2.74 -6.10
C ILE A 213 8.46 3.36 -7.48
N PRO A 214 8.95 2.74 -8.58
CA PRO A 214 8.74 3.27 -9.92
C PRO A 214 7.25 3.38 -10.27
N LEU A 215 6.87 4.43 -11.00
CA LEU A 215 5.49 4.73 -11.36
C LEU A 215 4.77 3.57 -12.05
N LYS A 216 5.48 2.80 -12.89
CA LYS A 216 4.93 1.64 -13.60
C LYS A 216 4.63 0.46 -12.67
N ALA A 217 5.46 0.27 -11.64
CA ALA A 217 5.19 -0.71 -10.59
C ALA A 217 3.98 -0.26 -9.75
N LEU A 218 3.94 1.03 -9.37
CA LEU A 218 2.80 1.59 -8.65
C LEU A 218 1.48 1.47 -9.45
N GLN A 219 1.48 1.77 -10.75
CA GLN A 219 0.32 1.60 -11.62
C GLN A 219 -0.25 0.17 -11.53
N SER A 220 0.63 -0.83 -11.53
CA SER A 220 0.27 -2.25 -11.44
C SER A 220 -0.33 -2.59 -10.07
N LEU A 221 0.28 -2.12 -8.97
CA LEU A 221 -0.23 -2.30 -7.60
C LEU A 221 -1.58 -1.61 -7.38
N MET A 222 -1.78 -0.44 -7.98
CA MET A 222 -3.04 0.30 -7.92
C MET A 222 -4.12 -0.34 -8.81
N GLY A 223 -3.76 -1.09 -9.86
CA GLY A 223 -4.71 -1.66 -10.81
C GLY A 223 -5.31 -0.61 -11.74
N HIS A 224 -4.52 0.39 -12.16
CA HIS A 224 -4.94 1.41 -13.12
C HIS A 224 -4.83 0.89 -14.55
N LYS A 225 -5.95 0.92 -15.30
CA LYS A 225 -5.97 0.53 -16.72
C LYS A 225 -5.22 1.50 -17.63
N SER A 226 -5.07 2.76 -17.21
CA SER A 226 -4.39 3.81 -17.95
C SER A 226 -3.41 4.54 -17.05
N MET A 227 -2.29 4.99 -17.62
CA MET A 227 -1.29 5.83 -16.95
C MET A 227 -1.83 7.20 -16.54
N LYS A 228 -2.85 7.70 -17.24
CA LYS A 228 -3.48 9.01 -16.93
C LYS A 228 -3.96 9.12 -15.48
N SER A 229 -4.45 8.02 -14.90
CA SER A 229 -4.89 7.98 -13.49
C SER A 229 -3.73 7.94 -12.49
N THR A 230 -2.52 7.63 -12.95
CA THR A 230 -1.29 7.56 -12.13
C THR A 230 -0.42 8.82 -12.31
N GLU A 231 -0.53 9.51 -13.45
CA GLU A 231 0.19 10.76 -13.76
C GLU A 231 -0.09 11.89 -12.77
N VAL A 232 -1.29 11.91 -12.17
CA VAL A 232 -1.64 12.91 -11.14
C VAL A 232 -0.66 12.86 -9.95
N TYR A 233 -0.17 11.67 -9.59
CA TYR A 233 0.82 11.51 -8.52
C TYR A 233 2.23 11.91 -8.96
N THR A 234 2.54 11.74 -10.25
CA THR A 234 3.83 12.14 -10.83
C THR A 234 4.04 13.63 -10.78
N LYS A 235 2.98 14.44 -11.00
CA LYS A 235 3.08 15.90 -10.89
C LYS A 235 3.50 16.34 -9.47
N VAL A 236 2.93 15.71 -8.43
CA VAL A 236 3.31 15.98 -7.03
C VAL A 236 4.71 15.47 -6.73
N PHE A 237 5.07 14.28 -7.21
CA PHE A 237 6.41 13.71 -7.03
C PHE A 237 7.50 14.46 -7.81
N ALA A 238 7.18 15.10 -8.94
CA ALA A 238 8.14 15.92 -9.67
C ALA A 238 8.59 17.15 -8.86
N LEU A 239 7.66 17.76 -8.09
CA LEU A 239 7.99 18.81 -7.13
C LEU A 239 8.97 18.29 -6.06
N ASP A 240 8.77 17.05 -5.61
CA ASP A 240 9.59 16.38 -4.61
C ASP A 240 11.01 16.09 -5.10
N VAL A 241 11.16 15.52 -6.29
CA VAL A 241 12.47 15.22 -6.89
C VAL A 241 13.29 16.50 -7.06
N ALA A 242 12.68 17.59 -7.53
CA ALA A 242 13.37 18.88 -7.65
C ALA A 242 13.83 19.43 -6.28
N ALA A 243 13.00 19.28 -5.24
CA ALA A 243 13.31 19.75 -3.89
C ALA A 243 14.35 18.85 -3.16
N ARG A 244 14.22 17.53 -3.24
CA ARG A 244 15.09 16.54 -2.57
C ARG A 244 16.46 16.45 -3.20
N HIS A 245 16.56 16.53 -4.53
CA HIS A 245 17.86 16.50 -5.20
C HIS A 245 18.61 17.83 -5.12
N ARG A 246 18.03 18.87 -4.48
CA ARG A 246 18.59 20.24 -4.37
C ARG A 246 19.36 20.61 -5.63
N VAL A 247 18.72 20.47 -6.79
CA VAL A 247 19.43 20.65 -8.07
C VAL A 247 19.97 22.08 -8.08
N GLN A 248 21.29 22.20 -7.85
CA GLN A 248 21.96 23.48 -7.77
C GLN A 248 22.28 23.90 -9.19
N PHE A 249 21.46 24.83 -9.68
CA PHE A 249 21.69 25.46 -10.98
C PHE A 249 22.71 26.61 -10.91
N HIS A 250 23.18 26.98 -9.71
CA HIS A 250 24.18 28.02 -9.52
C HIS A 250 25.50 27.42 -9.03
N MET A 251 26.60 27.90 -9.60
CA MET A 251 27.98 27.71 -9.11
C MET A 251 28.60 29.11 -9.00
N PRO A 252 29.36 29.43 -7.93
CA PRO A 252 30.10 30.69 -7.85
C PRO A 252 31.00 30.88 -9.08
N GLY A 253 30.91 32.03 -9.74
CA GLY A 253 31.64 32.27 -10.99
C GLY A 253 33.17 32.15 -10.85
N THR A 254 33.71 32.44 -9.67
CA THR A 254 35.13 32.24 -9.34
C THR A 254 35.54 30.77 -9.37
N GLU A 255 34.68 29.88 -8.90
CA GLU A 255 34.88 28.43 -8.85
C GLU A 255 34.73 27.82 -10.25
N ALA A 256 33.72 28.26 -11.02
CA ALA A 256 33.53 27.85 -12.41
C ALA A 256 34.73 28.23 -13.30
N VAL A 257 35.24 29.46 -13.15
CA VAL A 257 36.40 29.95 -13.92
C VAL A 257 37.69 29.22 -13.52
N ALA A 258 37.91 28.93 -12.24
CA ALA A 258 39.06 28.15 -11.78
C ALA A 258 39.03 26.72 -12.34
N MET A 259 37.86 26.10 -12.35
CA MET A 259 37.65 24.74 -12.85
C MET A 259 37.88 24.63 -14.38
N LEU A 260 37.51 25.67 -15.15
CA LEU A 260 37.75 25.71 -16.59
C LEU A 260 39.19 26.06 -16.97
N LYS A 261 39.91 26.82 -16.14
CA LYS A 261 41.33 27.14 -16.35
C LYS A 261 42.27 25.97 -16.09
N ASN A 262 41.88 25.00 -15.26
CA ASN A 262 42.66 23.81 -14.95
C ASN A 262 42.52 22.68 -16.00
N ASN A 263 41.74 22.90 -17.06
CA ASN A 263 41.56 21.97 -18.18
C ASN A 263 42.24 22.48 -19.48
N ILE A 264 43.18 23.42 -19.37
CA ILE A 264 44.06 23.89 -20.44
C ILE A 264 45.51 23.65 -20.01
#